data_AF-A0A3D5W8C0-F1
#
_entry.id   AF-A0A3D5W8C0-F1
#
_cell.length_a   1.000
_cell.length_b   1.000
_cell.length_c   1.000
_cell.angle_alpha   90.00
_cell.angle_beta   90.00
_cell.angle_gamma   90.00
#
_symmetry.space_group_name_H-M   'P 1'
#
loop_
_entity.id
_entity.type
_entity.pdbx_description
1 polymer ?
#
loop_
_entity_poly.entity_id
_entity_poly.type
_entity_poly.pdbx_seq_one_letter_code
_entity_poly.pdbx_strand_id
1 'polypeptide(L)' 'MGAGVADIEEGKQLYDQNCGFCHQADAIGKPGFAPSLTTKELLSVGP' A
#
# COMPACT_ATOMS: atom_id res chain seq x y z
N MET A 1 -6.46 0.03 -16.42
CA MET A 1 -5.13 -0.53 -16.75
C MET A 1 -4.83 -1.58 -15.70
N GLY A 2 -4.49 -2.81 -16.07
CA GLY A 2 -4.14 -3.84 -15.07
C GLY A 2 -2.64 -3.83 -14.79
N ALA A 3 -2.24 -3.87 -13.52
CA ALA A 3 -0.85 -4.04 -13.14
C ALA A 3 -0.36 -5.45 -13.53
N GLY A 4 0.75 -5.54 -14.25
CA GLY A 4 1.46 -6.79 -14.53
C GLY A 4 2.35 -7.21 -13.36
N VAL A 5 2.92 -8.42 -13.43
CA VAL A 5 3.79 -8.97 -12.36
C VAL A 5 5.01 -8.09 -12.06
N ALA A 6 5.59 -7.46 -13.11
CA ALA A 6 6.69 -6.52 -12.96
C ALA A 6 6.26 -5.27 -12.16
N ASP A 7 5.04 -4.77 -12.41
CA ASP A 7 4.48 -3.60 -11.71
C ASP A 7 4.25 -3.91 -10.22
N ILE A 8 3.92 -5.16 -9.88
CA ILE A 8 3.74 -5.59 -8.49
C ILE A 8 5.07 -5.61 -7.73
N GLU A 9 6.13 -6.14 -8.35
CA GLU A 9 7.45 -6.21 -7.70
C GLU A 9 8.06 -4.82 -7.51
N GLU A 10 7.96 -3.96 -8.51
CA GLU A 10 8.37 -2.55 -8.40
C GLU A 10 7.53 -1.80 -7.38
N GLY A 11 6.20 -1.99 -7.39
CA GLY A 11 5.29 -1.41 -6.40
C GLY A 11 5.66 -1.82 -4.97
N LYS A 12 6.06 -3.07 -4.75
CA LYS A 12 6.55 -3.54 -3.45
C LYS A 12 7.83 -2.82 -3.03
N GLN A 13 8.81 -2.69 -3.93
CA GLN A 13 10.06 -2.00 -3.61
C GLN A 13 9.82 -0.54 -3.22
N LEU A 14 8.95 0.15 -3.97
CA LEU A 14 8.56 1.53 -3.67
C LEU A 14 7.81 1.62 -2.33
N TYR A 15 6.94 0.66 -2.05
CA TYR A 15 6.22 0.57 -0.77
C TYR A 15 7.18 0.45 0.41
N ASP A 16 8.14 -0.48 0.33
CA ASP A 16 9.10 -0.74 1.40
C ASP A 16 9.97 0.50 1.68
N GLN A 17 10.36 1.24 0.63
CA GLN A 17 11.23 2.42 0.73
C GLN A 17 10.50 3.66 1.27
N ASN A 18 9.22 3.84 0.94
CA ASN A 18 8.55 5.13 1.11
C ASN A 18 7.32 5.08 2.03
N CYS A 19 6.66 3.93 2.14
CA CYS A 19 5.33 3.82 2.73
C CYS A 19 5.32 2.96 4.00
N GLY A 20 6.07 1.85 3.99
CA GLY A 20 6.07 0.84 5.05
C GLY A 20 6.52 1.36 6.42
N PHE A 21 7.33 2.44 6.45
CA PHE A 21 7.73 3.08 7.71
C PHE A 21 6.51 3.56 8.52
N CYS A 22 5.52 4.16 7.86
CA CYS A 22 4.29 4.62 8.50
C CYS A 22 3.24 3.52 8.51
N HIS A 23 2.97 2.95 7.33
CA HIS A 23 1.85 2.04 7.10
C HIS A 23 2.14 0.57 7.43
N GLN A 24 3.31 0.29 8.00
CA GLN A 24 3.77 -1.03 8.41
C GLN A 24 4.03 -1.98 7.23
N ALA A 25 4.75 -3.08 7.46
CA ALA A 25 5.14 -4.00 6.39
C ALA A 25 3.94 -4.73 5.73
N ASP A 26 2.82 -4.82 6.43
CA ASP A 26 1.59 -5.48 5.97
C ASP A 26 0.54 -4.50 5.41
N ALA A 27 0.86 -3.20 5.35
CA ALA A 27 -0.04 -2.13 4.92
C ALA A 27 -1.33 -1.97 5.75
N ILE A 28 -1.43 -2.62 6.91
CA ILE A 28 -2.58 -2.46 7.82
C ILE A 28 -2.44 -1.15 8.62
N GLY A 29 -1.22 -0.61 8.75
CA GLY A 29 -0.96 0.57 9.56
C GLY A 29 -1.08 0.29 11.06
N LYS A 30 -1.16 1.36 11.84
CA LYS A 30 -1.29 1.29 13.30
C LYS A 30 -2.34 2.30 13.76
N PRO A 31 -3.37 1.88 14.52
CA PRO A 31 -4.39 2.79 15.03
C PRO A 31 -3.78 3.98 15.76
N GLY A 32 -4.24 5.19 15.42
CA GLY A 32 -3.74 6.45 15.98
C GLY A 32 -2.38 6.93 15.44
N PHE A 33 -1.80 6.22 14.46
CA PHE A 33 -0.52 6.60 13.83
C PHE A 33 -0.63 6.68 12.31
N ALA A 34 -1.05 5.59 11.66
CA ALA A 34 -1.21 5.53 10.20
C ALA A 34 -2.39 4.61 9.84
N PRO A 35 -3.25 4.99 8.88
CA PRO A 35 -4.40 4.18 8.48
C PRO A 35 -3.99 2.94 7.67
N SER A 36 -4.92 1.99 7.57
CA SER A 36 -4.80 0.85 6.66
C SER A 36 -4.93 1.28 5.21
N LEU A 37 -4.03 0.76 4.37
CA LEU A 37 -4.07 0.97 2.92
C LEU A 37 -4.75 -0.20 2.17
N THR A 38 -5.23 -1.21 2.89
CA THR A 38 -5.85 -2.41 2.33
C THR A 38 -7.37 -2.40 2.46
N THR A 39 -7.96 -1.29 2.92
CA THR A 39 -9.42 -1.19 3.06
C THR A 39 -10.09 -1.12 1.70
N LYS A 40 -11.31 -1.66 1.63
CA LYS A 40 -12.09 -1.66 0.38
C LYS A 40 -12.41 -0.23 -0.03
N GLU A 41 -12.69 0.63 0.94
CA GLU A 41 -12.98 2.05 0.75
C GLU A 41 -11.82 2.77 0.06
N LEU A 42 -10.58 2.57 0.51
CA LEU A 42 -9.42 3.21 -0.09
C LEU A 42 -9.12 2.65 -1.49
N LEU A 43 -9.19 1.33 -1.64
CA LEU A 43 -8.91 0.66 -2.92
C LEU A 43 -9.96 0.98 -4.00
N SER A 44 -11.14 1.49 -3.61
CA SER A 44 -12.20 1.90 -4.53
C SER A 44 -12.08 3.36 -4.99
N VAL A 45 -11.10 4.13 -4.47
CA VAL A 45 -10.89 5.56 -4.78
C VAL A 45 -9.90 5.79 -5.94
N GLY A 46 -9.22 4.76 -6.42
CA GLY A 46 -8.35 4.86 -7.61
C GLY A 46 -9.11 4.80 -8.94
N PRO A 47 -8.62 5.44 -10.02
CA PRO A 47 -9.08 5.16 -11.38
C PRO A 47 -8.79 3.72 -11.84
#